data_AF-A0A9E5PNL7-F1
#
_entry.id   AF-A0A9E5PNL7-F1
#
_cell.length_a   1.000
_cell.length_b   1.000
_cell.length_c   1.000
_cell.angle_alpha   90.00
_cell.angle_beta   90.00
_cell.angle_gamma   90.00
#
_symmetry.space_group_name_H-M   'P 1'
#
loop_
_entity.id
_entity.type
_entity.pdbx_description
1 polymer ?
#
loop_
_entity_poly.entity_id
_entity_poly.type
_entity_poly.pdbx_seq_one_letter_code
_entity_poly.pdbx_strand_id
1 'polypeptide(L)'
;MRATVATSLKLPVELKAAIDEDAQRQGLSTHAYMIKTLADAAERSRLREQFTQDALAAERKMLASGGYDLADVKTYFEARARGEQPERPPLRPVPR
;
A
#
# COMPACT_ATOMS: atom_id res chain seq x y z
N MET A 1 15.70 12.00 22.22
CA MET A 1 16.52 11.30 21.21
C MET A 1 16.07 9.85 21.15
N ARG A 2 15.89 9.26 19.95
CA ARG A 2 15.60 7.81 19.86
C ARG A 2 16.88 7.04 20.23
N ALA A 3 16.78 6.03 21.08
CA ALA A 3 17.91 5.17 21.42
C ALA A 3 18.34 4.35 20.20
N THR A 4 19.65 4.24 19.96
CA THR A 4 20.23 3.42 18.89
C THR A 4 20.95 2.22 19.49
N VAL A 5 20.78 1.04 18.89
CA VAL A 5 21.46 -0.20 19.29
C VAL A 5 22.30 -0.68 18.10
N ALA A 6 23.57 -1.00 18.36
CA ALA A 6 24.45 -1.56 17.34
C ALA A 6 24.01 -2.99 16.99
N THR A 7 23.93 -3.30 15.69
CA THR A 7 23.59 -4.64 15.19
C THR A 7 24.58 -5.02 14.10
N SER A 8 25.33 -6.11 14.30
CA SER A 8 26.28 -6.62 13.30
C SER A 8 25.55 -7.46 12.24
N LEU A 9 25.61 -7.03 10.98
CA LEU A 9 25.05 -7.74 9.85
C LEU A 9 26.17 -8.32 8.99
N LYS A 10 26.22 -9.66 8.86
CA LYS A 10 27.12 -10.30 7.89
C LYS A 10 26.48 -10.22 6.51
N LEU A 11 27.17 -9.61 5.56
CA LEU A 11 26.72 -9.49 4.18
C LEU A 11 27.57 -10.39 3.28
N PRO A 12 26.97 -11.09 2.32
CA PRO A 12 27.70 -11.63 1.19
C PRO A 12 28.49 -10.52 0.50
N VAL A 13 29.71 -10.83 0.02
CA VAL A 13 30.61 -9.86 -0.60
C VAL A 13 29.93 -9.13 -1.76
N GLU A 14 29.25 -9.89 -2.63
CA GLU A 14 28.54 -9.34 -3.80
C GLU A 14 27.42 -8.36 -3.39
N LEU A 15 26.68 -8.68 -2.32
CA LEU A 15 25.63 -7.80 -1.83
C LEU A 15 26.21 -6.50 -1.27
N LYS A 16 27.35 -6.57 -0.57
CA LYS A 16 28.02 -5.37 -0.08
C LYS A 16 28.46 -4.48 -1.25
N ALA A 17 29.05 -5.07 -2.29
CA ALA A 17 29.50 -4.33 -3.47
C ALA A 17 28.34 -3.61 -4.18
N ALA A 18 27.21 -4.32 -4.39
CA ALA A 18 26.01 -3.71 -4.97
C ALA A 18 25.47 -2.55 -4.12
N ILE A 19 25.43 -2.71 -2.79
CA ILE A 19 24.99 -1.65 -1.88
C ILE A 19 25.93 -0.43 -1.94
N ASP A 20 27.25 -0.64 -1.99
CA ASP A 20 28.21 0.46 -2.09
C ASP A 20 28.00 1.27 -3.38
N GLU A 21 27.78 0.59 -4.51
CA GLU A 21 27.52 1.22 -5.80
C GLU A 21 26.18 1.99 -5.80
N ASP A 22 25.11 1.39 -5.27
CA ASP A 22 23.80 2.04 -5.13
C ASP A 22 23.86 3.29 -4.23
N ALA A 23 24.58 3.18 -3.11
CA ALA A 23 24.78 4.30 -2.20
C ALA A 23 25.51 5.46 -2.89
N GLN A 24 26.59 5.17 -3.63
CA GLN A 24 27.31 6.17 -4.42
C GLN A 24 26.42 6.83 -5.47
N ARG A 25 25.64 6.06 -6.22
CA ARG A 25 24.67 6.59 -7.21
C ARG A 25 23.68 7.57 -6.59
N GLN A 26 23.31 7.37 -5.32
CA GLN A 26 22.36 8.22 -4.60
C GLN A 26 23.02 9.32 -3.76
N GLY A 27 24.35 9.45 -3.81
CA GLY A 27 25.09 10.42 -2.98
C GLY A 27 25.00 10.14 -1.48
N LEU A 28 24.77 8.88 -1.10
CA LEU A 28 24.66 8.43 0.28
C LEU A 28 25.92 7.66 0.71
N SER A 29 26.19 7.65 2.02
CA SER A 29 27.12 6.65 2.56
C SER A 29 26.47 5.26 2.54
N THR A 30 27.29 4.22 2.42
CA THR A 30 26.85 2.82 2.54
C THR A 30 25.98 2.60 3.78
N HIS A 31 26.38 3.15 4.93
CA HIS A 31 25.61 3.03 6.17
C HIS A 31 24.25 3.72 6.08
N ALA A 32 24.19 4.97 5.59
CA ALA A 32 22.94 5.71 5.45
C ALA A 32 21.98 4.99 4.49
N TYR A 33 22.51 4.46 3.39
CA TYR A 33 21.75 3.66 2.43
C TYR A 33 21.17 2.39 3.07
N MET A 34 21.97 1.65 3.84
CA MET A 34 21.49 0.44 4.53
C MET A 34 20.38 0.75 5.52
N ILE A 35 20.54 1.78 6.36
CA ILE A 35 19.52 2.18 7.33
C ILE A 35 18.22 2.58 6.62
N LYS A 36 18.32 3.40 5.56
CA LYS A 36 17.17 3.81 4.76
C LYS A 36 16.47 2.59 4.15
N THR A 37 17.23 1.71 3.51
CA THR A 37 16.68 0.52 2.83
C THR A 37 15.97 -0.43 3.81
N LEU A 38 16.53 -0.63 5.01
CA LEU A 38 15.90 -1.45 6.05
C LEU A 38 14.64 -0.79 6.61
N ALA A 39 14.67 0.53 6.84
CA ALA A 39 13.50 1.28 7.29
C ALA A 39 12.36 1.20 6.27
N ASP A 40 12.66 1.44 5.00
CA ASP A 40 11.69 1.36 3.91
C ASP A 40 11.15 -0.07 3.76
N ALA A 41 11.98 -1.09 3.91
CA ALA A 41 11.56 -2.50 3.84
C ALA A 41 10.61 -2.88 4.99
N ALA A 42 10.93 -2.46 6.22
CA ALA A 42 10.07 -2.67 7.38
C ALA A 42 8.72 -1.98 7.21
N GLU A 43 8.72 -0.76 6.67
CA GLU A 43 7.49 -0.02 6.42
C GLU A 43 6.63 -0.65 5.32
N ARG A 44 7.25 -1.02 4.18
CA ARG A 44 6.54 -1.75 3.13
C ARG A 44 5.91 -3.05 3.65
N SER A 45 6.56 -3.73 4.60
CA SER A 45 5.99 -4.94 5.21
C SER A 45 4.72 -4.65 6.00
N ARG A 46 4.73 -3.60 6.83
CA ARG A 46 3.55 -3.16 7.59
C ARG A 46 2.42 -2.72 6.67
N LEU A 47 2.73 -1.95 5.63
CA LEU A 47 1.73 -1.50 4.66
C LEU A 47 1.08 -2.67 3.92
N ARG A 48 1.84 -3.71 3.56
CA ARG A 48 1.27 -4.92 2.92
C ARG A 48 0.33 -5.68 3.85
N GLU A 49 0.70 -5.81 5.12
CA GLU A 49 -0.15 -6.45 6.12
C GLU A 49 -1.44 -5.68 6.32
N GLN A 50 -1.35 -4.36 6.52
CA GLN A 50 -2.51 -3.49 6.66
C GLN A 50 -3.42 -3.55 5.43
N PHE A 51 -2.85 -3.45 4.22
CA PHE A 51 -3.61 -3.55 2.97
C PHE A 51 -4.38 -4.87 2.87
N THR A 52 -3.75 -5.98 3.25
CA THR A 52 -4.40 -7.30 3.25
C THR A 52 -5.57 -7.36 4.23
N GLN A 53 -5.38 -6.83 5.44
CA GLN A 53 -6.43 -6.78 6.46
C GLN A 53 -7.61 -5.90 6.00
N ASP A 54 -7.32 -4.73 5.43
CA ASP A 54 -8.31 -3.78 4.92
C ASP A 54 -9.09 -4.37 3.75
N ALA A 55 -8.40 -5.03 2.81
CA ALA A 55 -9.04 -5.68 1.66
C ALA A 55 -10.00 -6.79 2.10
N LEU A 56 -9.59 -7.65 3.03
CA LEU A 56 -10.45 -8.71 3.56
C LEU A 56 -11.63 -8.15 4.36
N ALA A 57 -11.44 -7.05 5.10
CA ALA A 57 -12.52 -6.38 5.80
C ALA A 57 -13.53 -5.73 4.83
N ALA A 58 -13.03 -5.08 3.78
CA ALA A 58 -13.84 -4.48 2.73
C ALA A 58 -14.65 -5.54 1.97
N GLU A 59 -14.03 -6.67 1.62
CA GLU A 59 -14.69 -7.80 0.98
C GLU A 59 -15.82 -8.37 1.86
N ARG A 60 -15.54 -8.66 3.14
CA ARG A 60 -16.58 -9.14 4.07
C ARG A 60 -17.75 -8.17 4.18
N LYS A 61 -17.46 -6.86 4.26
CA LYS A 61 -18.49 -5.82 4.31
C LYS A 61 -19.30 -5.77 3.03
N MET A 62 -18.65 -5.82 1.86
CA MET A 62 -19.31 -5.83 0.56
C MET A 62 -20.21 -7.06 0.41
N LEU A 63 -19.72 -8.26 0.74
CA LEU A 63 -20.51 -9.49 0.69
C LEU A 63 -21.73 -9.44 1.63
N ALA A 64 -21.58 -8.83 2.81
CA ALA A 64 -22.68 -8.71 3.78
C ALA A 64 -23.71 -7.63 3.41
N SER A 65 -23.29 -6.53 2.76
CA SER A 65 -24.16 -5.39 2.45
C SER A 65 -24.68 -5.36 1.00
N GLY A 66 -24.06 -6.12 0.10
CA GLY A 66 -24.31 -6.06 -1.34
C GLY A 66 -23.36 -5.10 -2.07
N GLY A 67 -23.48 -5.09 -3.40
CA GLY A 67 -22.74 -4.24 -4.30
C GLY A 67 -23.68 -3.44 -5.20
N TYR A 68 -23.16 -2.39 -5.82
CA TYR A 68 -23.91 -1.66 -6.84
C TYR A 68 -23.68 -2.27 -8.22
N ASP A 69 -24.68 -2.17 -9.08
CA ASP A 69 -24.50 -2.47 -10.50
C ASP A 69 -23.64 -1.40 -11.17
N LEU A 70 -22.72 -1.82 -12.03
CA LEU A 70 -21.79 -0.91 -12.68
C LEU A 70 -22.50 0.13 -13.57
N ALA A 71 -23.59 -0.25 -14.26
CA ALA A 71 -24.34 0.67 -15.13
C ALA A 71 -25.04 1.76 -14.31
N ASP A 72 -25.62 1.38 -13.17
CA ASP A 72 -26.27 2.30 -12.24
C ASP A 72 -25.24 3.28 -11.64
N VAL A 73 -24.07 2.78 -11.25
CA VAL A 73 -22.97 3.60 -10.70
C VAL A 73 -22.47 4.61 -11.74
N LYS A 74 -22.27 4.18 -13.00
CA LYS A 74 -21.85 5.08 -14.08
C LYS A 74 -22.88 6.20 -14.28
N THR A 75 -24.14 5.84 -14.43
CA THR A 75 -25.24 6.81 -14.62
C THR A 75 -25.31 7.81 -13.46
N TYR A 76 -25.20 7.32 -12.21
CA TYR A 76 -25.18 8.15 -11.01
C TYR A 76 -24.02 9.17 -11.02
N PHE A 77 -22.79 8.72 -11.28
CA PHE A 77 -21.62 9.61 -11.26
C PHE A 77 -21.57 10.57 -12.45
N GLU A 78 -22.07 10.18 -13.62
CA GLU A 78 -22.21 11.08 -14.77
C GLU A 78 -23.19 12.23 -14.48
N ALA A 79 -24.34 11.94 -13.88
CA ALA A 79 -25.30 12.96 -13.44
C ALA A 79 -24.70 13.89 -12.37
N ARG A 80 -24.00 13.32 -11.37
CA ARG A 80 -23.29 14.11 -10.34
C ARG A 80 -22.22 15.03 -10.96
N ALA A 81 -21.49 14.57 -11.97
CA ALA A 81 -20.48 15.37 -12.66
C ALA A 81 -21.07 16.57 -13.41
N ARG A 82 -22.34 16.48 -13.83
CA ARG A 82 -23.11 17.59 -14.43
C ARG A 82 -23.72 18.55 -13.38
N GLY A 83 -23.49 18.31 -12.09
CA GLY A 83 -24.06 19.09 -10.99
C GLY A 83 -25.49 18.71 -10.62
N GLU A 84 -26.02 17.61 -11.19
CA GLU A 84 -27.34 17.10 -10.84
C GLU A 84 -27.32 16.42 -9.47
N GLN A 85 -28.51 16.21 -8.88
CA GLN A 85 -28.70 15.47 -7.63
C GLN A 85 -29.48 14.17 -7.90
N PRO A 86 -28.90 13.19 -8.61
CA PRO A 86 -29.56 11.91 -8.86
C PRO A 86 -29.76 11.14 -7.55
N GLU A 87 -30.79 10.31 -7.50
CA GLU A 87 -30.97 9.36 -6.40
C GLU A 87 -29.85 8.31 -6.40
N ARG A 88 -29.39 7.91 -5.21
CA ARG A 88 -28.34 6.91 -5.09
C ARG A 88 -28.90 5.54 -5.48
N PRO A 89 -28.20 4.77 -6.33
CA PRO A 89 -28.70 3.47 -6.77
C PRO A 89 -28.81 2.49 -5.59
N PRO A 90 -29.69 1.47 -5.69
CA PRO A 90 -29.85 0.47 -4.64
C PRO A 90 -28.69 -0.54 -4.64
N LEU A 91 -28.39 -1.08 -3.46
CA LEU A 91 -27.48 -2.22 -3.32
C LEU A 91 -28.17 -3.51 -3.77
N ARG A 92 -27.42 -4.40 -4.41
CA ARG A 92 -27.86 -5.72 -4.84
C ARG A 92 -26.97 -6.80 -4.19
N PRO A 93 -27.50 -7.98 -3.82
CA PRO A 93 -26.69 -9.06 -3.29
C PRO A 93 -25.55 -9.44 -4.24
N VAL A 94 -24.36 -9.69 -3.70
CA VAL A 94 -23.21 -10.17 -4.49
C VAL A 94 -23.15 -11.69 -4.37
N PRO A 95 -23.29 -12.45 -5.47
CA PRO A 95 -23.09 -13.90 -5.43
C PRO A 95 -21.63 -14.21 -5.08
N ARG A 96 -21.44 -15.27 -4.29
CA ARG A 96 -20.12 -15.74 -3.86
C ARG A 96 -19.52 -16.72 -4.85
#